data_AF-A0A132HSL1-F1
#
_entry.id   AF-A0A132HSL1-F1
#
_cell.length_a   1.000
_cell.length_b   1.000
_cell.length_c   1.000
_cell.angle_alpha   90.00
_cell.angle_beta   90.00
_cell.angle_gamma   90.00
#
_symmetry.space_group_name_H-M   'P 1'
#
loop_
_entity.id
_entity.type
_entity.pdbx_description
1 polymer ?
#
loop_
_entity_poly.entity_id
_entity_poly.type
_entity_poly.pdbx_seq_one_letter_code
_entity_poly.pdbx_strand_id
1 'polypeptide(L)'
;MEVWQIVLSSVVLASIVSSIFTLIINNFTQNKSFKNDYYKLVINKRMEAYQYIDNQLKSMKLTVLDDDAMPYHSMFGGDQQFIYANQHDLLLARANGIWLSDSMENSLSELNRLLFEINSNLTDNVNTNVVLAKKYYSRIVDTREKVENQLRKDMLVLYDVKGFLKEKKKSGMVEYQVKKQ
;
A
#
# COMPACT_ATOMS: atom_id res chain seq x y z
N MET A 1 18.44 25.33 -65.02
CA MET A 1 17.77 25.90 -63.83
C MET A 1 16.70 24.99 -63.25
N GLU A 2 15.96 24.22 -64.06
CA GLU A 2 14.86 23.35 -63.60
C GLU A 2 15.29 22.24 -62.62
N VAL A 3 16.43 21.58 -62.85
CA VAL A 3 16.92 20.50 -61.96
C VAL A 3 17.15 20.99 -60.53
N TRP A 4 17.70 22.19 -60.37
CA TRP A 4 17.92 22.80 -59.05
C TRP A 4 16.61 23.12 -58.33
N GLN A 5 15.58 23.56 -59.05
CA GLN A 5 14.25 23.83 -58.48
C GLN A 5 13.54 22.53 -58.03
N ILE A 6 13.71 21.44 -58.78
CA ILE A 6 13.18 20.12 -58.40
C ILE A 6 13.90 19.58 -57.16
N VAL A 7 15.23 19.70 -57.11
CA VAL A 7 16.02 19.28 -55.94
C VAL A 7 15.67 20.12 -54.71
N LEU A 8 15.58 21.45 -54.83
CA LEU A 8 15.18 22.31 -53.71
C LEU A 8 13.75 22.04 -53.21
N SER A 9 12.79 21.86 -54.11
CA SER A 9 11.40 21.58 -53.72
C SER A 9 11.24 20.21 -53.05
N SER A 10 11.95 19.19 -53.53
CA SER A 10 11.97 17.87 -52.89
C SER A 10 12.63 17.88 -51.50
N VAL A 11 13.71 18.66 -51.29
CA VAL A 11 14.33 18.84 -49.97
C VAL A 11 13.42 19.56 -48.99
N VAL A 12 12.70 20.59 -49.44
CA VAL A 12 11.73 21.31 -48.60
C VAL A 12 10.57 20.38 -48.20
N LEU A 13 10.02 19.62 -49.16
CA LEU A 13 8.95 18.65 -48.88
C LEU A 13 9.42 17.54 -47.92
N ALA A 14 10.61 16.98 -48.14
CA ALA A 14 11.19 15.99 -47.25
C ALA A 14 11.42 16.54 -45.83
N SER A 15 11.85 17.80 -45.71
CA SER A 15 12.06 18.47 -44.41
C SER A 15 10.74 18.69 -43.66
N ILE A 16 9.67 19.08 -44.38
CA ILE A 16 8.32 19.25 -43.80
C ILE A 16 7.80 17.91 -43.31
N VAL A 17 7.88 16.86 -44.13
CA VAL A 17 7.41 15.52 -43.78
C VAL A 17 8.20 14.98 -42.59
N SER A 18 9.53 15.10 -42.60
CA SER A 18 10.40 14.70 -41.48
C SER A 18 10.06 15.42 -40.18
N SER A 19 9.79 16.73 -40.25
CA SER A 19 9.40 17.53 -39.08
C SER A 19 8.06 17.07 -38.50
N ILE A 20 7.06 16.78 -39.35
CA ILE A 20 5.76 16.26 -38.91
C ILE A 20 5.92 14.88 -38.25
N PHE A 21 6.66 13.97 -38.88
CA PHE A 21 6.94 12.66 -38.29
C PHE A 21 7.68 12.75 -36.96
N THR A 22 8.66 13.65 -36.87
CA THR A 22 9.42 13.91 -35.64
C THR A 22 8.50 14.42 -34.54
N LEU A 23 7.59 15.35 -34.83
CA LEU A 23 6.61 15.85 -33.85
C LEU A 23 5.69 14.73 -33.35
N ILE A 24 5.19 13.87 -34.24
CA ILE A 24 4.33 12.75 -33.88
C ILE A 24 5.07 11.76 -32.98
N ILE A 25 6.28 11.35 -33.37
CA ILE A 25 7.12 10.41 -32.61
C ILE A 25 7.51 11.00 -31.26
N ASN A 26 7.89 12.28 -31.23
CA ASN A 26 8.28 12.97 -30.00
C ASN A 26 7.10 13.04 -29.02
N ASN A 27 5.91 13.44 -29.49
CA ASN A 27 4.70 13.47 -28.66
C ASN A 27 4.32 12.07 -28.14
N PHE A 28 4.39 11.03 -28.99
CA PHE A 28 4.12 9.66 -28.57
C PHE A 28 5.12 9.16 -27.51
N THR A 29 6.41 9.48 -27.69
CA THR A 29 7.49 9.11 -26.76
C THR A 29 7.36 9.85 -25.44
N GLN A 30 7.07 11.15 -25.47
CA GLN A 30 6.81 11.95 -24.26
C GLN A 30 5.61 11.44 -23.48
N ASN A 31 4.49 11.12 -24.16
CA ASN A 31 3.31 10.54 -23.52
C ASN A 31 3.60 9.18 -22.87
N LYS A 32 4.39 8.32 -23.53
CA LYS A 32 4.85 7.06 -22.96
C LYS A 32 5.77 7.28 -21.76
N SER A 33 6.70 8.24 -21.84
CA SER A 33 7.60 8.59 -20.74
C SER A 33 6.80 9.08 -19.54
N PHE A 34 5.90 10.03 -19.73
CA PHE A 34 5.04 10.56 -18.67
C PHE A 34 4.25 9.46 -17.98
N LYS A 35 3.64 8.55 -18.75
CA LYS A 35 2.90 7.41 -18.19
C LYS A 35 3.80 6.48 -17.39
N ASN A 36 5.01 6.22 -17.86
CA ASN A 36 5.98 5.41 -17.15
C ASN A 36 6.41 6.06 -15.82
N ASP A 37 6.69 7.37 -15.84
CA ASP A 37 7.10 8.10 -14.65
C ASP A 37 5.95 8.21 -13.63
N TYR A 38 4.72 8.39 -14.10
CA TYR A 38 3.54 8.27 -13.26
C TYR A 38 3.40 6.88 -12.63
N TYR A 39 3.62 5.80 -13.39
CA TYR A 39 3.56 4.44 -12.86
C TYR A 39 4.66 4.17 -11.82
N LYS A 40 5.88 4.66 -12.05
CA LYS A 40 6.95 4.61 -11.02
C LYS A 40 6.53 5.31 -9.74
N LEU A 41 5.93 6.51 -9.85
CA LEU A 41 5.45 7.25 -8.69
C LEU A 41 4.37 6.46 -7.91
N VAL A 42 3.41 5.87 -8.62
CA VAL A 42 2.37 5.04 -7.99
C VAL A 42 2.99 3.83 -7.30
N ILE A 43 3.91 3.11 -7.96
CA ILE A 43 4.60 1.97 -7.36
C ILE A 43 5.33 2.40 -6.08
N ASN A 44 6.06 3.50 -6.11
CA ASN A 44 6.77 4.02 -4.94
C ASN A 44 5.83 4.33 -3.78
N LYS A 45 4.68 4.96 -4.04
CA LYS A 45 3.68 5.25 -3.00
C LYS A 45 3.03 3.99 -2.42
N ARG A 46 2.77 2.99 -3.27
CA ARG A 46 2.31 1.68 -2.81
C ARG A 46 3.35 0.99 -1.94
N MET A 47 4.61 0.95 -2.37
CA MET A 47 5.71 0.36 -1.60
C MET A 47 5.87 1.03 -0.24
N GLU A 48 5.81 2.37 -0.19
CA GLU A 48 5.83 3.14 1.07
C GLU A 48 4.71 2.70 2.02
N ALA A 49 3.47 2.60 1.52
CA ALA A 49 2.34 2.15 2.32
C ALA A 49 2.49 0.70 2.84
N TYR A 50 2.98 -0.21 1.99
CA TYR A 50 3.24 -1.60 2.41
C TYR A 50 4.42 -1.72 3.38
N GLN A 51 5.40 -0.81 3.34
CA GLN A 51 6.52 -0.82 4.29
C GLN A 51 6.04 -0.58 5.72
N TYR A 52 5.07 0.32 5.93
CA TYR A 52 4.45 0.50 7.25
C TYR A 52 3.77 -0.79 7.72
N ILE A 53 3.08 -1.51 6.83
CA ILE A 53 2.47 -2.80 7.18
C ILE A 53 3.54 -3.81 7.58
N ASP A 54 4.60 -3.94 6.79
CA ASP A 54 5.72 -4.87 7.08
C ASP A 54 6.38 -4.55 8.44
N ASN A 55 6.63 -3.27 8.73
CA ASN A 55 7.18 -2.84 10.02
C ASN A 55 6.26 -3.20 11.18
N GLN A 56 4.96 -2.94 11.05
CA GLN A 56 3.98 -3.32 12.06
C GLN A 56 3.97 -4.84 12.29
N LEU A 57 3.96 -5.64 11.22
CA LEU A 57 3.98 -7.09 11.31
C LEU A 57 5.24 -7.62 12.00
N LYS A 58 6.40 -7.00 11.74
CA LYS A 58 7.66 -7.32 12.42
C LYS A 58 7.58 -7.08 13.92
N SER A 59 7.04 -5.93 14.36
CA SER A 59 6.80 -5.65 15.78
C SER A 59 5.89 -6.72 16.42
N MET A 60 4.83 -7.11 15.72
CA MET A 60 3.88 -8.14 16.20
C MET A 60 4.49 -9.56 16.27
N LYS A 61 5.58 -9.86 15.56
CA LYS A 61 6.18 -11.20 15.56
C LYS A 61 6.94 -11.53 16.84
N LEU A 62 7.42 -10.51 17.55
CA LEU A 62 8.20 -10.72 18.76
C LEU A 62 7.29 -11.30 19.85
N THR A 63 7.61 -12.51 20.29
CA THR A 63 6.88 -13.26 21.31
C THR A 63 7.77 -13.43 22.53
N VAL A 64 7.19 -13.29 23.72
CA VAL A 64 7.85 -13.48 25.01
C VAL A 64 7.11 -14.58 25.76
N LEU A 65 7.86 -15.40 26.50
CA LEU A 65 7.31 -16.36 27.45
C LEU A 65 7.28 -15.71 28.84
N ASP A 66 6.13 -15.76 29.50
CA ASP A 66 5.99 -15.34 30.89
C ASP A 66 6.29 -16.49 31.86
N ASP A 67 6.29 -16.22 33.16
CA ASP A 67 6.65 -17.19 34.22
C ASP A 67 5.77 -18.46 34.23
N ASP A 68 4.54 -18.37 33.72
CA ASP A 68 3.61 -19.49 33.56
C ASP A 68 3.83 -20.29 32.26
N ALA A 69 4.93 -20.02 31.54
CA ALA A 69 5.27 -20.58 30.23
C ALA A 69 4.24 -20.28 29.12
N MET A 70 3.33 -19.33 29.34
CA MET A 70 2.36 -18.92 28.32
C MET A 70 2.92 -17.78 27.47
N PRO A 71 2.87 -17.88 26.12
CA PRO A 71 3.39 -16.85 25.25
C PRO A 71 2.44 -15.65 25.15
N TYR A 72 3.02 -14.47 24.98
CA TYR A 72 2.32 -13.25 24.58
C TYR A 72 3.17 -12.42 23.62
N HIS A 73 2.55 -11.54 22.84
CA HIS A 73 3.28 -10.64 21.93
C HIS A 73 3.90 -9.49 22.73
N SER A 74 5.21 -9.25 22.53
CA SER A 74 5.98 -8.28 23.32
C SER A 74 5.40 -6.87 23.27
N MET A 75 4.72 -6.51 22.18
CA MET A 75 4.05 -5.22 22.02
C MET A 75 2.99 -4.93 23.11
N PHE A 76 2.55 -5.95 23.86
CA PHE A 76 1.61 -5.84 24.98
C PHE A 76 2.27 -5.97 26.36
N GLY A 77 3.61 -6.07 26.42
CA GLY A 77 4.37 -6.27 27.66
C GLY A 77 4.74 -5.01 28.43
N GLY A 78 4.15 -3.87 28.10
CA GLY A 78 4.46 -2.58 28.71
C GLY A 78 3.21 -1.85 29.20
N ASP A 79 3.41 -0.59 29.59
CA ASP A 79 2.32 0.32 29.89
C ASP A 79 1.52 0.69 28.62
N GLN A 80 0.41 1.42 28.79
CA GLN A 80 -0.42 1.82 27.65
C GLN A 80 0.35 2.64 26.61
N GLN A 81 1.26 3.51 27.04
CA GLN A 81 2.04 4.35 26.13
C GLN A 81 2.95 3.49 25.24
N PHE A 82 3.63 2.50 25.82
CA PHE A 82 4.43 1.53 25.10
C PHE A 82 3.58 0.75 24.09
N ILE A 83 2.38 0.31 24.49
CA ILE A 83 1.47 -0.44 23.62
C ILE A 83 1.05 0.42 22.42
N TYR A 84 0.66 1.67 22.65
CA TYR A 84 0.28 2.59 21.56
C TYR A 84 1.46 2.93 20.65
N ALA A 85 2.66 3.11 21.20
CA ALA A 85 3.87 3.33 20.41
C ALA A 85 4.15 2.16 19.45
N ASN A 86 3.88 0.92 19.88
CA ASN A 86 4.02 -0.28 19.05
C ASN A 86 2.92 -0.45 17.98
N GLN A 87 1.91 0.43 17.97
CA GLN A 87 0.83 0.44 16.96
C GLN A 87 0.99 1.60 15.96
N HIS A 88 2.11 2.35 16.03
CA HIS A 88 2.33 3.54 15.21
C HIS A 88 2.34 3.24 13.71
N ASP A 89 3.03 2.18 13.29
CA ASP A 89 3.12 1.81 11.88
C ASP A 89 1.76 1.38 11.31
N LEU A 90 0.89 0.76 12.11
CA LEU A 90 -0.49 0.47 11.69
C LEU A 90 -1.26 1.76 11.38
N LEU A 91 -1.09 2.80 12.22
CA LEU A 91 -1.72 4.10 11.99
C LEU A 91 -1.22 4.72 10.68
N LEU A 92 0.09 4.67 10.42
CA LEU A 92 0.68 5.17 9.18
C LEU A 92 0.21 4.37 7.95
N ALA A 93 0.12 3.05 8.05
CA ALA A 93 -0.42 2.20 6.99
C ALA A 93 -1.87 2.58 6.66
N ARG A 94 -2.70 2.83 7.69
CA ARG A 94 -4.09 3.28 7.53
C ARG A 94 -4.19 4.67 6.91
N ALA A 95 -3.34 5.61 7.33
CA ALA A 95 -3.28 6.95 6.75
C ALA A 95 -2.91 6.92 5.25
N ASN A 96 -2.18 5.88 4.82
CA ASN A 96 -1.81 5.63 3.43
C ASN A 96 -2.72 4.60 2.73
N GLY A 97 -3.91 4.34 3.27
CA GLY A 97 -4.84 3.30 2.80
C GLY A 97 -5.16 3.37 1.31
N ILE A 98 -5.25 4.57 0.74
CA ILE A 98 -5.52 4.79 -0.70
C ILE A 98 -4.53 4.06 -1.63
N TRP A 99 -3.33 3.73 -1.15
CA TRP A 99 -2.29 3.03 -1.90
C TRP A 99 -2.28 1.51 -1.70
N LEU A 100 -3.17 0.98 -0.85
CA LEU A 100 -3.28 -0.45 -0.56
C LEU A 100 -4.33 -1.09 -1.48
N SER A 101 -4.21 -2.39 -1.75
CA SER A 101 -5.32 -3.12 -2.40
C SER A 101 -6.56 -3.11 -1.49
N ASP A 102 -7.75 -3.31 -2.03
CA ASP A 102 -8.97 -3.37 -1.22
C ASP A 102 -8.95 -4.62 -0.32
N SER A 103 -8.34 -5.71 -0.79
CA SER A 103 -8.12 -6.92 0.00
C SER A 103 -7.20 -6.67 1.21
N MET A 104 -6.15 -5.85 1.02
CA MET A 104 -5.29 -5.42 2.12
C MET A 104 -6.02 -4.49 3.08
N GLU A 105 -6.77 -3.50 2.59
CA GLU A 105 -7.57 -2.63 3.45
C GLU A 105 -8.54 -3.41 4.33
N ASN A 106 -9.20 -4.44 3.77
CA ASN A 106 -10.09 -5.33 4.52
C ASN A 106 -9.33 -6.09 5.61
N SER A 107 -8.17 -6.67 5.27
CA SER A 107 -7.35 -7.42 6.22
C SER A 107 -6.80 -6.52 7.35
N LEU A 108 -6.36 -5.31 7.02
CA LEU A 108 -5.95 -4.30 8.01
C LEU A 108 -7.12 -3.82 8.87
N SER A 109 -8.32 -3.75 8.32
CA SER A 109 -9.51 -3.38 9.08
C SER A 109 -9.88 -4.46 10.11
N GLU A 110 -9.71 -5.74 9.78
CA GLU A 110 -9.85 -6.85 10.73
C GLU A 110 -8.81 -6.74 11.86
N LEU A 111 -7.54 -6.51 11.51
CA LEU A 111 -6.47 -6.28 12.49
C LEU A 111 -6.76 -5.08 13.39
N ASN A 112 -7.19 -3.95 12.81
CA ASN A 112 -7.50 -2.75 13.57
C ASN A 112 -8.68 -2.96 14.54
N ARG A 113 -9.71 -3.72 14.14
CA ARG A 113 -10.82 -4.07 15.04
C ARG A 113 -10.35 -4.92 16.21
N LEU A 114 -9.49 -5.91 15.96
CA LEU A 114 -8.92 -6.74 17.01
C LEU A 114 -8.10 -5.90 18.00
N LEU A 115 -7.22 -5.03 17.49
CA LEU A 115 -6.43 -4.16 18.36
C LEU A 115 -7.29 -3.14 19.11
N PHE A 116 -8.35 -2.62 18.50
CA PHE A 116 -9.32 -1.76 19.19
C PHE A 116 -10.01 -2.49 20.35
N GLU A 117 -10.44 -3.74 20.14
CA GLU A 117 -11.02 -4.60 21.18
C GLU A 117 -10.03 -4.86 22.33
N ILE A 118 -8.75 -5.08 22.02
CA ILE A 118 -7.70 -5.23 23.05
C ILE A 118 -7.51 -3.90 23.78
N ASN A 119 -7.33 -2.80 23.04
CA ASN A 119 -7.07 -1.47 23.57
C ASN A 119 -8.18 -0.97 24.50
N SER A 120 -9.46 -1.28 24.20
CA SER A 120 -10.59 -0.91 25.05
C SER A 120 -10.59 -1.61 26.41
N ASN A 121 -9.78 -2.64 26.58
CA ASN A 121 -9.65 -3.41 27.83
C ASN A 121 -8.27 -3.22 28.49
N LEU A 122 -7.41 -2.33 27.96
CA LEU A 122 -6.12 -2.03 28.57
C LEU A 122 -6.29 -1.25 29.87
N THR A 123 -5.34 -1.46 30.78
CA THR A 123 -5.25 -0.77 32.06
C THR A 123 -3.85 -0.18 32.24
N ASP A 124 -3.64 0.62 33.28
CA ASP A 124 -2.30 1.11 33.65
C ASP A 124 -1.42 0.01 34.27
N ASN A 125 -2.00 -1.15 34.59
CA ASN A 125 -1.28 -2.28 35.18
C ASN A 125 -0.74 -3.22 34.08
N VAL A 126 0.60 -3.30 34.00
CA VAL A 126 1.30 -4.15 33.02
C VAL A 126 0.92 -5.62 33.15
N ASN A 127 0.83 -6.17 34.37
CA ASN A 127 0.50 -7.58 34.58
C ASN A 127 -0.91 -7.90 34.07
N THR A 128 -1.88 -7.01 34.30
CA THR A 128 -3.24 -7.14 33.75
C THR A 128 -3.21 -7.14 32.21
N ASN A 129 -2.42 -6.26 31.60
CA ASN A 129 -2.28 -6.18 30.15
C ASN A 129 -1.62 -7.44 29.55
N VAL A 130 -0.64 -8.03 30.25
CA VAL A 130 -0.01 -9.30 29.86
C VAL A 130 -1.01 -10.45 29.90
N VAL A 131 -1.83 -10.55 30.96
CA VAL A 131 -2.91 -11.55 31.06
C VAL A 131 -3.92 -11.38 29.90
N LEU A 132 -4.28 -10.14 29.59
CA LEU A 132 -5.12 -9.83 28.44
C LEU A 132 -4.45 -10.28 27.13
N ALA A 133 -3.18 -9.96 26.93
CA ALA A 133 -2.43 -10.30 25.73
C ALA A 133 -2.38 -11.81 25.49
N LYS A 134 -2.16 -12.60 26.54
CA LYS A 134 -2.21 -14.08 26.49
C LYS A 134 -3.58 -14.58 26.02
N LYS A 135 -4.67 -14.00 26.53
CA LYS A 135 -6.04 -14.34 26.10
C LYS A 135 -6.27 -14.11 24.60
N TYR A 136 -5.66 -13.08 24.03
CA TYR A 136 -5.81 -12.74 22.61
C TYR A 136 -4.74 -13.35 21.71
N TYR A 137 -3.76 -14.07 22.26
CA TYR A 137 -2.57 -14.53 21.53
C TYR A 137 -2.89 -15.20 20.19
N SER A 138 -3.71 -16.26 20.19
CA SER A 138 -4.08 -16.97 18.96
C SER A 138 -4.76 -16.07 17.94
N ARG A 139 -5.70 -15.21 18.38
CA ARG A 139 -6.42 -14.29 17.49
C ARG A 139 -5.47 -13.28 16.85
N ILE A 140 -4.46 -12.81 17.59
CA ILE A 140 -3.43 -11.91 17.08
C ILE A 140 -2.57 -12.62 16.04
N VAL A 141 -2.09 -13.84 16.33
CA VAL A 141 -1.32 -14.65 15.40
C VAL A 141 -2.09 -14.88 14.09
N ASP A 142 -3.33 -15.35 14.19
CA ASP A 142 -4.16 -15.66 13.02
C ASP A 142 -4.41 -14.42 12.16
N THR A 143 -4.75 -13.30 12.81
CA THR A 143 -5.05 -12.05 12.09
C THR A 143 -3.78 -11.46 11.46
N ARG A 144 -2.65 -11.49 12.18
CA ARG A 144 -1.34 -11.09 11.65
C ARG A 144 -0.97 -11.92 10.43
N GLU A 145 -1.14 -13.23 10.47
CA GLU A 145 -0.81 -14.12 9.35
C GLU A 145 -1.69 -13.88 8.12
N LYS A 146 -2.97 -13.57 8.31
CA LYS A 146 -3.85 -13.13 7.21
C LYS A 146 -3.29 -11.88 6.53
N VAL A 147 -2.92 -10.86 7.30
CA VAL A 147 -2.33 -9.62 6.78
C VAL A 147 -1.00 -9.90 6.08
N GLU A 148 -0.13 -10.72 6.68
CA GLU A 148 1.16 -11.10 6.08
C GLU A 148 0.99 -11.85 4.76
N ASN A 149 0.04 -12.79 4.69
CA ASN A 149 -0.27 -13.51 3.47
C ASN A 149 -0.81 -12.58 2.37
N GLN A 150 -1.64 -11.61 2.73
CA GLN A 150 -2.11 -10.61 1.78
C GLN A 150 -0.97 -9.70 1.31
N LEU A 151 -0.07 -9.31 2.22
CA LEU A 151 1.11 -8.50 1.89
C LEU A 151 1.97 -9.20 0.83
N ARG A 152 2.25 -10.50 1.03
CA ARG A 152 3.01 -11.30 0.05
C ARG A 152 2.32 -11.35 -1.32
N LYS A 153 0.99 -11.53 -1.35
CA LYS A 153 0.23 -11.54 -2.60
C LYS A 153 0.32 -10.20 -3.34
N ASP A 154 0.14 -9.10 -2.61
CA ASP A 154 0.16 -7.76 -3.20
C ASP A 154 1.55 -7.39 -3.73
N MET A 155 2.61 -7.80 -3.03
CA MET A 155 4.00 -7.60 -3.46
C MET A 155 4.30 -8.25 -4.81
N LEU A 156 3.71 -9.42 -5.11
CA LEU A 156 3.89 -10.11 -6.40
C LEU A 156 3.27 -9.36 -7.58
N VAL A 157 2.27 -8.52 -7.33
CA VAL A 157 1.49 -7.80 -8.36
C VAL A 157 1.66 -6.28 -8.29
N LEU A 158 2.67 -5.78 -7.58
CA LEU A 158 2.96 -4.35 -7.47
C LEU A 158 3.16 -3.67 -8.84
N TYR A 159 3.73 -4.40 -9.80
CA TYR A 159 3.96 -3.93 -11.16
C TYR A 159 2.67 -3.65 -11.94
N ASP A 160 1.53 -4.25 -11.55
CA ASP A 160 0.25 -4.03 -12.21
C ASP A 160 -0.45 -2.75 -11.69
N VAL A 161 0.11 -1.61 -12.08
CA VAL A 161 -0.45 -0.29 -11.75
C VAL A 161 -1.83 -0.08 -12.38
N LYS A 162 -2.07 -0.63 -13.58
CA LYS A 162 -3.35 -0.46 -14.27
C LYS A 162 -4.49 -1.20 -13.57
N GLY A 163 -4.25 -2.44 -13.18
CA GLY A 163 -5.21 -3.23 -12.40
C GLY A 163 -5.57 -2.52 -11.11
N PHE A 164 -4.55 -2.10 -10.36
CA PHE A 164 -4.72 -1.35 -9.11
C PHE A 164 -5.58 -0.08 -9.27
N LEU A 165 -5.27 0.78 -10.25
CA LEU A 165 -6.04 2.02 -10.44
C LEU A 165 -7.49 1.76 -10.86
N LYS A 166 -7.75 0.66 -11.60
CA LYS A 166 -9.11 0.25 -11.96
C LYS A 166 -9.90 -0.26 -10.76
N GLU A 167 -9.26 -1.04 -9.89
CA GLU A 167 -9.83 -1.52 -8.63
C GLU A 167 -10.29 -0.34 -7.78
N LYS A 168 -9.41 0.65 -7.54
CA LYS A 168 -9.74 1.85 -6.76
C LYS A 168 -10.89 2.67 -7.34
N LYS A 169 -10.99 2.75 -8.67
CA LYS A 169 -12.12 3.42 -9.33
C LYS A 169 -13.45 2.73 -9.02
N LYS A 170 -13.49 1.40 -8.95
CA LYS A 170 -14.71 0.63 -8.68
C LYS A 170 -15.19 0.84 -7.24
N SER A 171 -14.28 0.81 -6.28
CA SER A 171 -14.62 0.90 -4.85
C SER A 171 -15.17 2.27 -4.45
N GLY A 172 -14.62 3.35 -5.03
CA GLY A 172 -15.19 4.69 -4.86
C GLY A 172 -16.60 4.86 -5.44
N MET A 173 -16.97 4.09 -6.47
CA MET A 173 -18.34 4.13 -7.00
C MET A 173 -19.34 3.37 -6.12
N VAL A 174 -18.92 2.28 -5.46
CA VAL A 174 -19.78 1.49 -4.58
C VAL A 174 -20.16 2.30 -3.33
N GLU A 175 -19.21 2.99 -2.70
CA GLU A 175 -19.49 3.86 -1.54
C GLU A 175 -20.46 5.02 -1.87
N TYR A 176 -20.37 5.59 -3.07
CA TYR A 176 -21.25 6.69 -3.49
C TYR A 176 -22.72 6.25 -3.66
N GLN A 177 -22.95 4.99 -4.05
CA GLN A 177 -24.30 4.44 -4.21
C GLN A 177 -24.94 4.09 -2.85
N VAL A 178 -24.15 3.62 -1.89
CA VAL A 178 -24.63 3.30 -0.53
C VAL A 178 -25.03 4.56 0.25
N LYS A 179 -24.32 5.69 0.05
CA LYS A 179 -24.66 6.98 0.69
C LYS A 179 -25.89 7.68 0.10
N LYS A 180 -26.52 7.13 -0.94
CA LYS A 180 -27.72 7.69 -1.60
C LYS A 180 -29.02 6.95 -1.23
N GLN A 181 -28.95 5.92 -0.41
CA GLN A 181 -30.11 5.20 0.13
C GLN A 181 -30.36 5.62 1.58
#